data_AF-A0A0S6VVY9-F1
#
_entry.id   AF-A0A0S6VVY9-F1
#
_cell.length_a   1.000
_cell.length_b   1.000
_cell.length_c   1.000
_cell.angle_alpha   90.00
_cell.angle_beta   90.00
_cell.angle_gamma   90.00
#
_symmetry.space_group_name_H-M   'P 1'
#
loop_
_entity.id
_entity.type
_entity.pdbx_description
1 polymer ?
#
loop_
_entity_poly.entity_id
_entity_poly.type
_entity_poly.pdbx_seq_one_letter_code
_entity_poly.pdbx_strand_id
1 'polypeptide(L)'
;MDKILLALYADYLLSSFGQTTATGLSDVLDHTISHDKITRFLANTECNSRELWRLVKPTVRAITQQEGGVILDDTIAENAWTDENDLIT
;
A
#
# COMPACT_ATOMS: atom_id res chain seq x y z
N MET A 1 -7.74 -5.25 12.42
CA MET A 1 -7.06 -4.18 11.65
C MET A 1 -7.98 -2.99 11.53
N ASP A 2 -7.54 -1.82 11.99
CA ASP A 2 -8.27 -0.56 11.80
C ASP A 2 -8.21 -0.17 10.32
N LYS A 3 -9.31 -0.39 9.59
CA LYS A 3 -9.37 -0.19 8.14
C LYS A 3 -9.31 1.30 7.77
N ILE A 4 -9.80 2.18 8.64
CA ILE A 4 -9.79 3.62 8.39
C ILE A 4 -8.36 4.13 8.51
N LEU A 5 -7.66 3.75 9.56
CA LEU A 5 -6.26 4.13 9.75
C LEU A 5 -5.36 3.53 8.66
N LEU A 6 -5.66 2.31 8.19
CA LEU A 6 -4.96 1.71 7.06
C LEU A 6 -5.16 2.50 5.76
N ALA A 7 -6.42 2.85 5.43
CA ALA A 7 -6.73 3.61 4.22
C ALA A 7 -6.04 4.98 4.25
N LEU A 8 -6.13 5.67 5.38
CA LEU A 8 -5.48 6.97 5.57
C LEU A 8 -3.96 6.90 5.43
N TYR A 9 -3.34 5.86 5.99
CA TYR A 9 -1.91 5.64 5.86
C TYR A 9 -1.51 5.30 4.42
N ALA A 10 -2.29 4.47 3.73
CA ALA A 10 -2.06 4.14 2.32
C ALA A 10 -2.18 5.38 1.42
N ASP A 11 -3.21 6.20 1.61
CA ASP A 11 -3.40 7.45 0.87
C ASP A 11 -2.26 8.44 1.12
N TYR A 12 -1.77 8.51 2.36
CA TYR A 12 -0.60 9.31 2.70
C TYR A 12 0.66 8.84 1.96
N LEU A 13 0.90 7.52 1.88
CA LEU A 13 2.03 6.97 1.12
C LEU A 13 1.92 7.27 -0.38
N LEU A 14 0.72 7.09 -0.95
CA LEU A 14 0.49 7.32 -2.39
C LEU A 14 0.57 8.80 -2.79
N SER A 15 0.24 9.70 -1.86
CA SER A 15 0.20 11.15 -2.12
C SER A 15 1.50 11.88 -1.76
N SER A 16 2.47 11.18 -1.18
CA SER A 16 3.72 11.78 -0.70
C SER A 16 4.87 11.52 -1.65
N PHE A 17 5.52 12.60 -2.10
CA PHE A 17 6.70 12.55 -3.00
C PHE A 17 8.04 12.60 -2.26
N GLY A 18 8.03 12.52 -0.92
CA GLY A 18 9.20 12.66 -0.07
C GLY A 18 9.17 11.68 1.09
N GLN A 19 10.02 11.93 2.10
CA GLN A 19 10.11 11.08 3.27
C GLN A 19 8.78 11.04 4.04
N THR A 20 8.20 9.85 4.16
CA THR A 20 6.97 9.60 4.92
C THR A 20 7.31 9.13 6.33
N THR A 21 6.70 9.74 7.35
CA THR A 21 6.91 9.37 8.77
C THR A 21 5.61 9.40 9.54
N ALA A 22 5.52 8.67 10.67
CA ALA A 22 4.36 8.71 11.56
C ALA A 22 4.11 10.11 12.14
N THR A 23 5.19 10.85 12.42
CA THR A 23 5.13 12.25 12.84
C THR A 23 4.60 13.13 11.71
N GLY A 24 5.13 12.97 10.50
CA GLY A 24 4.65 13.72 9.33
C GLY A 24 3.17 13.50 9.02
N LEU A 25 2.68 12.26 9.12
CA LEU A 25 1.25 11.99 8.99
C LEU A 25 0.43 12.63 10.14
N SER A 26 0.93 12.56 11.37
CA SER A 26 0.28 13.23 12.50
C SER A 26 0.19 14.75 12.29
N ASP A 27 1.21 15.35 11.71
CA ASP A 27 1.26 16.80 11.43
C ASP A 27 0.29 17.17 10.30
N VAL A 28 0.22 16.38 9.22
CA VAL A 28 -0.75 16.57 8.11
C VAL A 28 -2.20 16.46 8.58
N LEU A 29 -2.45 15.72 9.66
CA LEU A 29 -3.78 15.54 10.25
C LEU A 29 -4.07 16.52 11.39
N ASP A 30 -3.30 17.61 11.53
CA ASP A 30 -3.41 18.59 12.61
C ASP A 30 -3.44 17.94 14.01
N HIS A 31 -2.63 16.89 14.19
CA HIS A 31 -2.53 16.08 15.40
C HIS A 31 -3.84 15.39 15.84
N THR A 32 -4.86 15.32 14.98
CA THR A 32 -6.12 14.58 15.23
C THR A 32 -5.86 13.10 15.51
N ILE A 33 -4.81 12.55 14.89
CA ILE A 33 -4.28 11.22 15.16
C ILE A 33 -2.82 11.38 15.60
N SER A 34 -2.48 10.92 16.80
CA SER A 34 -1.10 11.02 17.30
C SER A 34 -0.15 10.08 16.56
N HIS A 35 1.10 10.53 16.38
CA HIS A 35 2.18 9.70 15.82
C HIS A 35 2.36 8.38 16.59
N ASP A 36 2.19 8.41 17.91
CA ASP A 36 2.18 7.23 18.78
C ASP A 36 1.13 6.19 18.38
N LYS A 37 -0.09 6.64 18.06
CA LYS A 37 -1.18 5.76 17.62
C LYS A 37 -0.84 5.13 16.27
N ILE A 38 -0.27 5.92 15.35
CA ILE A 38 0.18 5.46 14.03
C ILE A 38 1.30 4.42 14.19
N THR A 39 2.33 4.71 14.99
CA THR A 39 3.44 3.78 15.25
C THR A 39 2.96 2.47 15.87
N ARG A 40 2.09 2.52 16.90
CA ARG A 40 1.50 1.30 17.49
C ARG A 40 0.66 0.52 16.49
N PHE A 41 -0.08 1.21 15.62
CA PHE A 41 -0.84 0.54 14.55
C PHE A 41 0.10 -0.19 13.59
N LEU A 42 1.15 0.47 13.09
CA LEU A 42 2.11 -0.15 12.17
C LEU A 42 2.88 -1.31 12.82
N ALA A 43 3.28 -1.17 14.08
CA ALA A 43 4.02 -2.20 14.81
C ALA A 43 3.18 -3.45 15.14
N ASN A 44 1.87 -3.29 15.35
CA ASN A 44 0.99 -4.39 15.74
C ASN A 44 0.16 -4.96 14.58
N THR A 45 0.32 -4.45 13.35
CA THR A 45 -0.43 -4.97 12.21
C THR A 45 0.38 -6.03 11.49
N GLU A 46 0.04 -7.31 11.70
CA GLU A 46 0.45 -8.40 10.82
C GLU A 46 -0.30 -8.31 9.47
N CYS A 47 0.03 -7.29 8.67
CA CYS A 47 -0.52 -7.12 7.32
C CYS A 47 0.37 -7.82 6.31
N ASN A 48 0.12 -9.10 6.07
CA ASN A 48 0.80 -9.83 4.98
C ASN A 48 0.05 -9.64 3.65
N SER A 49 0.70 -10.00 2.53
CA SER A 49 0.13 -9.84 1.19
C SER A 49 -1.22 -10.56 1.00
N ARG A 50 -1.46 -11.65 1.73
CA ARG A 50 -2.75 -12.37 1.69
C ARG A 50 -3.88 -11.53 2.30
N GLU A 51 -3.64 -10.90 3.44
CA GLU A 51 -4.65 -10.05 4.10
C GLU A 51 -4.93 -8.77 3.30
N LEU A 52 -3.88 -8.15 2.72
CA LEU A 52 -4.04 -7.03 1.79
C LEU A 52 -4.86 -7.44 0.56
N TRP A 53 -4.57 -8.59 -0.04
CA TRP A 53 -5.34 -9.09 -1.18
C TRP A 53 -6.82 -9.30 -0.83
N ARG A 54 -7.11 -9.90 0.33
CA ARG A 54 -8.50 -10.08 0.80
C ARG A 54 -9.23 -8.75 0.97
N LEU A 55 -8.52 -7.69 1.36
CA LEU A 55 -9.08 -6.35 1.51
C LEU A 55 -9.43 -5.71 0.16
N VAL A 56 -8.52 -5.77 -0.82
CA VAL A 56 -8.68 -5.08 -2.12
C VAL A 56 -9.48 -5.87 -3.15
N LYS A 57 -9.50 -7.21 -3.04
CA LYS A 57 -10.16 -8.11 -4.00
C LYS A 57 -11.61 -7.74 -4.31
N PRO A 58 -12.49 -7.38 -3.34
CA PRO A 58 -13.85 -6.96 -3.66
C PRO A 58 -13.91 -5.74 -4.58
N THR A 59 -13.05 -4.74 -4.32
CA THR A 59 -12.93 -3.53 -5.16
C THR A 59 -12.48 -3.89 -6.57
N VAL A 60 -11.43 -4.72 -6.70
CA VAL A 60 -10.95 -5.21 -8.00
C VAL A 60 -12.07 -5.94 -8.75
N ARG A 61 -12.84 -6.80 -8.08
CA ARG A 61 -13.95 -7.54 -8.70
C ARG A 61 -15.08 -6.64 -9.16
N ALA A 62 -15.36 -5.56 -8.43
CA ALA A 62 -16.38 -4.58 -8.81
C ALA A 62 -16.02 -3.81 -10.10
N ILE A 63 -14.73 -3.61 -10.37
CA ILE A 63 -14.24 -2.89 -11.56
C ILE A 63 -13.77 -3.83 -12.69
N THR A 64 -13.75 -5.15 -12.47
CA THR A 64 -13.30 -6.12 -13.47
C THR A 64 -14.31 -6.20 -14.62
N GLN A 65 -13.84 -6.00 -15.85
CA GLN A 65 -14.63 -6.13 -17.07
C GLN A 65 -14.22 -7.38 -17.87
N GLN A 66 -15.06 -7.77 -18.83
CA GLN A 66 -14.84 -8.97 -19.64
C GLN A 66 -13.57 -8.87 -20.49
N GLU A 67 -13.20 -7.66 -20.92
CA GLU A 67 -12.02 -7.35 -21.73
C GLU A 67 -10.72 -7.30 -20.90
N GLY A 68 -10.81 -7.43 -19.58
CA GLY A 68 -9.66 -7.32 -18.67
C GLY A 68 -9.41 -5.88 -18.21
N GLY A 69 -8.20 -5.64 -17.70
CA GLY A 69 -7.77 -4.33 -17.20
C GLY A 69 -6.25 -4.23 -17.16
N VAL A 70 -5.74 -3.00 -17.10
CA VAL A 70 -4.32 -2.69 -16.99
C VAL A 70 -4.01 -2.29 -15.55
N ILE A 71 -3.03 -2.95 -14.94
CA ILE A 71 -2.47 -2.57 -13.64
C ILE A 71 -1.15 -1.86 -13.93
N LEU A 72 -1.02 -0.62 -13.45
CA LEU A 72 0.21 0.13 -13.48
C LEU A 72 0.78 0.11 -12.06
N ASP A 73 2.01 -0.36 -11.93
CA ASP A 73 2.73 -0.39 -10.66
C ASP A 73 4.10 0.26 -10.87
N ASP A 74 4.54 1.03 -9.89
CA ASP A 74 5.84 1.70 -9.87
C ASP A 74 6.90 0.87 -9.11
N THR A 75 6.55 -0.37 -8.75
CA THR A 75 7.49 -1.30 -8.11
C THR A 75 8.10 -2.26 -9.13
N ILE A 76 9.43 -2.36 -9.11
CA ILE A 76 10.16 -3.46 -9.77
C ILE A 76 10.34 -4.54 -8.70
N ALA A 77 9.47 -5.55 -8.73
CA ALA A 77 9.63 -6.75 -7.93
C ALA A 77 10.31 -7.84 -8.77
N GLU A 78 11.35 -8.47 -8.22
CA GLU A 78 12.00 -9.62 -8.83
C GLU A 78 10.98 -10.73 -9.02
N ASN A 79 10.84 -11.21 -10.26
CA ASN A 79 9.88 -12.24 -10.58
C ASN A 79 10.53 -13.60 -10.31
N ALA A 80 10.13 -14.29 -9.23
CA ALA A 80 10.74 -15.55 -8.80
C ALA A 80 10.73 -16.69 -9.84
N TRP A 81 10.02 -16.49 -10.96
CA TRP A 81 9.84 -17.48 -12.03
C TRP A 81 10.37 -16.99 -13.39
N THR A 82 10.95 -15.80 -13.47
CA THR A 82 11.40 -15.21 -14.74
C THR A 82 12.65 -14.37 -14.53
N ASP A 83 13.75 -14.77 -15.16
CA ASP A 83 15.01 -14.02 -15.16
C ASP A 83 15.14 -13.15 -16.42
N GLU A 84 15.92 -12.07 -16.32
CA GLU A 84 16.34 -11.31 -17.50
C GLU A 84 17.17 -12.21 -18.43
N ASN A 85 16.98 -12.05 -19.74
CA ASN A 85 17.74 -12.80 -20.72
C ASN A 85 19.10 -12.14 -20.93
N ASP A 86 20.19 -12.85 -20.59
CA ASP A 86 21.59 -12.40 -20.74
C ASP A 86 21.94 -11.88 -22.15
N LEU A 87 21.13 -12.21 -23.18
CA LEU A 87 21.33 -11.77 -24.56
C LEU A 87 20.88 -10.33 -24.84
N ILE A 88 20.15 -9.70 -23.93
CA ILE A 88 19.71 -8.29 -24.03
C ILE A 88 20.44 -7.50 -22.94
N THR A 89 21.69 -7.11 -23.21
CA THR A 89 22.48 -6.18 -22.38
C THR A 89 22.45 -4.78 -22.98
#